data_AF-A0A2L0EM03-F1
#
_entry.id   AF-A0A2L0EM03-F1
#
_cell.length_a   1.000
_cell.length_b   1.000
_cell.length_c   1.000
_cell.angle_alpha   90.00
_cell.angle_beta   90.00
_cell.angle_gamma   90.00
#
_symmetry.space_group_name_H-M   'P 1'
#
loop_
_entity.id
_entity.type
_entity.pdbx_description
1 polymer ?
#
loop_
_entity_poly.entity_id
_entity_poly.type
_entity_poly.pdbx_seq_one_letter_code
_entity_poly.pdbx_strand_id
1 'polypeptide(L)'
;MRYAAPLACVGALAWSTPAAAQVGPAAPDWAFGDPAGEAVVIAVSAASLASYLLPQRRSAWGAASSEERNEVLGRASDLTGAAGGTLLLLGTGYALEGSYLAGVGVPHPFSRALRTSLIEAEAAALSTGLSSLIKRLSGRCRPRSWRTDRCGDTDLDFDAFPSGHTTPVAALAGVRLNLVLRTTGDAAPRLGALALAETATLVTMALRIGAGAHSWQDVGAGMILGHVTGFVVAAVHPITPSKSPYAAGPLPEDPGARPTMITWTWVY
;
A
#
# COMPACT_ATOMS: atom_id res chain seq x y z
N MET A 1 -26.80 1.59 -26.98
CA MET A 1 -25.50 0.89 -26.93
C MET A 1 -25.44 0.13 -25.61
N ARG A 2 -25.34 -1.20 -25.66
CA ARG A 2 -25.34 -2.09 -24.49
C ARG A 2 -23.89 -2.30 -24.06
N TYR A 3 -23.48 -1.73 -22.93
CA TYR A 3 -22.17 -2.02 -22.35
C TYR A 3 -22.27 -3.33 -21.57
N ALA A 4 -21.72 -4.40 -22.15
CA ALA A 4 -21.42 -5.62 -21.43
C ALA A 4 -20.20 -5.36 -20.54
N ALA A 5 -20.37 -5.43 -19.23
CA ALA A 5 -19.29 -5.36 -18.27
C ALA A 5 -18.54 -6.71 -18.25
N PRO A 6 -17.20 -6.74 -18.36
CA PRO A 6 -16.45 -7.95 -18.09
C PRO A 6 -16.32 -8.13 -16.57
N LEU A 7 -17.20 -8.94 -16.01
CA LEU A 7 -16.98 -9.65 -14.75
C LEU A 7 -15.96 -10.76 -15.04
N ALA A 8 -14.67 -10.45 -14.88
CA ALA A 8 -13.61 -11.42 -15.05
C ALA A 8 -12.60 -11.30 -13.89
N CYS A 9 -12.41 -12.45 -13.22
CA CYS A 9 -11.25 -12.82 -12.41
C CYS A 9 -11.17 -12.27 -10.97
N VAL A 10 -12.17 -12.61 -10.15
CA VAL A 10 -11.92 -12.97 -8.74
C VAL A 10 -11.90 -14.50 -8.69
N GLY A 11 -10.75 -15.09 -9.00
CA GLY A 11 -10.66 -16.53 -9.18
C GLY A 11 -9.23 -17.03 -9.20
N ALA A 12 -8.48 -16.80 -8.11
CA ALA A 12 -7.33 -17.60 -7.69
C ALA A 12 -6.81 -17.16 -6.31
N LEU A 13 -7.68 -17.07 -5.30
CA LEU A 13 -7.22 -17.38 -3.93
C LEU A 13 -7.28 -18.90 -3.78
N ALA A 14 -6.50 -19.59 -4.63
CA ALA A 14 -6.27 -21.00 -4.45
C ALA A 14 -5.56 -21.13 -3.10
N TRP A 15 -6.23 -21.80 -2.16
CA TRP A 15 -5.65 -22.21 -0.90
C TRP A 15 -4.35 -22.93 -1.22
N SER A 16 -3.23 -22.25 -0.99
CA SER A 16 -1.93 -22.89 -0.90
C SER A 16 -2.07 -23.89 0.24
N THR A 17 -2.06 -25.19 -0.13
CA THR A 17 -1.80 -26.28 0.82
C THR A 17 -0.66 -25.82 1.73
N PRO A 18 -0.76 -25.96 3.07
CA PRO A 18 0.31 -25.54 3.96
C PRO A 18 1.60 -26.19 3.48
N ALA A 19 2.51 -25.38 2.92
CA ALA A 19 3.80 -25.86 2.51
C ALA A 19 4.41 -26.51 3.76
N ALA A 20 4.80 -27.78 3.64
CA ALA A 20 5.48 -28.48 4.73
C ALA A 20 6.56 -27.54 5.27
N ALA A 21 6.48 -27.20 6.57
CA ALA A 21 7.29 -26.18 7.20
C ALA A 21 8.76 -26.41 6.80
N GLN A 22 9.26 -25.60 5.87
CA GLN A 22 10.64 -25.75 5.44
C GLN A 22 11.49 -25.44 6.67
N VAL A 23 12.32 -26.41 7.06
CA VAL A 23 13.41 -26.18 8.01
C VAL A 23 14.37 -25.23 7.30
N GLY A 24 14.18 -23.94 7.53
CA GLY A 24 14.72 -22.88 6.69
C GLY A 24 14.70 -21.53 7.42
N PRO A 25 15.47 -20.55 6.93
CA PRO A 25 16.01 -19.43 7.71
C PRO A 25 14.92 -18.59 8.36
N ALA A 26 15.25 -18.07 9.54
CA ALA A 26 14.43 -17.19 10.35
C ALA A 26 13.55 -16.23 9.51
N ALA A 27 12.23 -16.32 9.68
CA ALA A 27 11.30 -15.50 8.93
C ALA A 27 11.57 -14.01 9.25
N PRO A 28 11.95 -13.19 8.25
CA PRO A 28 12.22 -11.78 8.47
C PRO A 28 10.94 -11.07 8.90
N ASP A 29 11.01 -10.43 10.07
CA ASP A 29 9.92 -9.66 10.68
C ASP A 29 10.41 -8.25 11.02
N TRP A 30 9.52 -7.27 10.95
CA TRP A 30 9.83 -5.91 11.34
C TRP A 30 10.22 -5.86 12.82
N ALA A 31 11.24 -5.07 13.13
CA ALA A 31 11.59 -4.72 14.49
C ALA A 31 11.45 -3.21 14.64
N PHE A 32 10.97 -2.77 15.80
CA PHE A 32 11.18 -1.39 16.22
C PHE A 32 12.57 -1.32 16.82
N GLY A 33 13.49 -0.67 16.11
CA GLY A 33 14.93 -0.76 16.42
C GLY A 33 15.39 0.31 17.38
N ASP A 34 15.15 1.57 17.01
CA ASP A 34 15.53 2.75 17.79
C ASP A 34 14.26 3.53 18.16
N PRO A 35 13.84 3.55 19.45
CA PRO A 35 12.61 4.22 19.85
C PRO A 35 12.59 5.71 19.50
N ALA A 36 13.75 6.36 19.40
CA ALA A 36 13.83 7.75 18.97
C ALA A 36 13.50 7.89 17.47
N GLY A 37 14.10 7.05 16.62
CA GLY A 37 13.79 6.96 15.19
C GLY A 37 12.30 6.69 14.93
N GLU A 38 11.71 5.73 15.64
CA GLU A 38 10.28 5.41 15.52
C GLU A 38 9.39 6.60 15.88
N ALA A 39 9.70 7.27 17.00
CA ALA A 39 8.96 8.44 17.45
C ALA A 39 9.03 9.58 16.42
N VAL A 40 10.17 9.76 15.75
CA VAL A 40 10.34 10.75 14.68
C VAL A 40 9.47 10.41 13.47
N VAL A 41 9.47 9.16 13.00
CA VAL A 41 8.65 8.74 11.84
C VAL A 41 7.17 8.93 12.13
N ILE A 42 6.70 8.55 13.32
CA ILE A 42 5.32 8.74 13.77
C ILE A 42 4.99 10.24 13.84
N ALA A 43 5.84 11.05 14.46
CA ALA A 43 5.62 12.49 14.63
C ALA A 43 5.56 13.21 13.27
N VAL A 44 6.46 12.88 12.34
CA VAL A 44 6.46 13.44 10.98
C VAL A 44 5.20 13.03 10.22
N SER A 45 4.82 11.75 10.30
CA SER A 45 3.62 11.23 9.65
C SER A 45 2.35 11.93 10.16
N ALA A 46 2.22 12.09 11.49
CA ALA A 46 1.10 12.81 12.10
C ALA A 46 1.12 14.31 11.79
N ALA A 47 2.28 14.97 11.91
CA ALA A 47 2.42 16.39 11.62
C ALA A 47 2.13 16.72 10.14
N SER A 48 2.41 15.80 9.21
CA SER A 48 2.10 15.99 7.80
C SER A 48 0.61 16.22 7.52
N LEU A 49 -0.28 15.72 8.39
CA LEU A 49 -1.72 15.94 8.30
C LEU A 49 -2.11 17.40 8.61
N ALA A 50 -1.25 18.19 9.27
CA ALA A 50 -1.49 19.62 9.47
C ALA A 50 -1.54 20.40 8.14
N SER A 51 -1.07 19.80 7.02
CA SER A 51 -1.22 20.36 5.68
C SER A 51 -2.68 20.63 5.28
N TYR A 52 -3.66 19.93 5.88
CA TYR A 52 -5.08 20.22 5.68
C TYR A 52 -5.48 21.63 6.13
N LEU A 53 -4.72 22.24 7.05
CA LEU A 53 -4.96 23.58 7.58
C LEU A 53 -4.42 24.69 6.68
N LEU A 54 -3.60 24.33 5.67
CA LEU A 54 -3.10 25.31 4.72
C LEU A 54 -4.24 25.81 3.82
N PRO A 55 -4.26 27.11 3.46
CA PRO A 55 -5.26 27.64 2.54
C PRO A 55 -5.13 27.01 1.16
N GLN A 56 -6.26 26.83 0.47
CA GLN A 56 -6.29 26.28 -0.88
C GLN A 56 -5.79 27.32 -1.89
N ARG A 57 -4.70 27.03 -2.61
CA ARG A 57 -4.35 27.82 -3.80
C ARG A 57 -5.40 27.62 -4.87
N ARG A 58 -5.77 28.70 -5.55
CA ARG A 58 -6.60 28.70 -6.75
C ARG A 58 -5.71 28.99 -7.95
N SER A 59 -5.73 28.12 -8.96
CA SER A 59 -4.92 28.26 -10.16
C SER A 59 -5.77 28.08 -11.41
N ALA A 60 -5.25 28.48 -12.57
CA ALA A 60 -5.86 28.19 -13.86
C ALA A 60 -5.46 26.81 -14.42
N TRP A 61 -4.74 25.99 -13.65
CA TRP A 61 -4.32 24.66 -14.10
C TRP A 61 -5.50 23.68 -14.01
N GLY A 62 -6.01 23.25 -15.16
CA GLY A 62 -7.16 22.35 -15.27
C GLY A 62 -6.86 20.93 -15.72
N ALA A 63 -7.92 20.14 -15.81
CA ALA A 63 -7.91 18.87 -16.53
C ALA A 63 -7.89 19.13 -18.05
N ALA A 64 -7.40 18.16 -18.84
CA ALA A 64 -7.40 18.27 -20.30
C ALA A 64 -8.82 18.25 -20.90
N SER A 65 -9.79 17.68 -20.18
CA SER A 65 -11.19 17.59 -20.58
C SER A 65 -12.10 17.76 -19.37
N SER A 66 -13.32 18.27 -19.62
CA SER A 66 -14.40 18.29 -18.64
C SER A 66 -15.10 16.94 -18.61
N GLU A 67 -15.47 16.45 -17.42
CA GLU A 67 -16.23 15.20 -17.28
C GLU A 67 -17.47 15.43 -16.41
N GLU A 68 -18.57 14.74 -16.70
CA GLU A 68 -19.74 14.79 -15.83
C GLU A 68 -19.49 13.98 -14.55
N ARG A 69 -20.00 14.49 -13.43
CA ARG A 69 -19.87 13.81 -12.14
C ARG A 69 -20.78 12.57 -12.10
N ASN A 70 -20.20 11.42 -11.79
CA ASN A 70 -20.97 10.20 -11.50
C ASN A 70 -20.96 9.91 -9.99
N GLU A 71 -22.08 10.18 -9.31
CA GLU A 71 -22.20 10.04 -7.86
C GLU A 71 -22.10 8.60 -7.37
N VAL A 72 -22.57 7.62 -8.16
CA VAL A 72 -22.52 6.20 -7.79
C VAL A 72 -21.07 5.73 -7.75
N LEU A 73 -20.30 6.04 -8.79
CA LEU A 73 -18.87 5.74 -8.84
C LEU A 73 -18.09 6.54 -7.79
N GLY A 74 -18.50 7.78 -7.51
CA GLY A 74 -17.96 8.59 -6.43
C GLY A 74 -18.06 7.87 -5.07
N ARG A 75 -19.26 7.43 -4.67
CA ARG A 75 -19.46 6.70 -3.41
C ARG A 75 -18.72 5.35 -3.39
N ALA A 76 -18.73 4.62 -4.50
CA ALA A 76 -17.97 3.37 -4.59
C ALA A 76 -16.46 3.61 -4.41
N SER A 77 -15.93 4.71 -4.95
CA SER A 77 -14.54 5.11 -4.78
C SER A 77 -14.22 5.54 -3.34
N ASP A 78 -15.17 6.12 -2.61
CA ASP A 78 -15.00 6.48 -1.20
C ASP A 78 -14.95 5.24 -0.30
N LEU A 79 -15.65 4.17 -0.67
CA LEU A 79 -15.62 2.89 0.03
C LEU A 79 -14.34 2.09 -0.28
N THR A 80 -13.93 2.06 -1.55
CA THR A 80 -12.78 1.27 -2.02
C THR A 80 -11.44 1.99 -1.88
N GLY A 81 -11.47 3.32 -1.80
CA GLY A 81 -10.34 4.19 -1.49
C GLY A 81 -10.56 4.97 -0.20
N ALA A 82 -9.85 6.09 -0.04
CA ALA A 82 -9.90 6.96 1.15
C ALA A 82 -9.82 6.16 2.47
N ALA A 83 -10.61 6.53 3.48
CA ALA A 83 -10.56 5.87 4.79
C ALA A 83 -11.10 4.43 4.74
N GLY A 84 -12.19 4.18 4.01
CA GLY A 84 -12.82 2.86 3.95
C GLY A 84 -11.90 1.80 3.34
N GLY A 85 -11.35 2.10 2.16
CA GLY A 85 -10.44 1.20 1.46
C GLY A 85 -9.12 0.98 2.21
N THR A 86 -8.56 2.05 2.77
CA THR A 86 -7.33 1.98 3.56
C THR A 86 -7.52 1.10 4.81
N LEU A 87 -8.62 1.27 5.56
CA LEU A 87 -8.91 0.45 6.74
C LEU A 87 -9.14 -1.02 6.38
N LEU A 88 -9.86 -1.29 5.29
CA LEU A 88 -10.06 -2.65 4.80
C LEU A 88 -8.72 -3.31 4.42
N LEU A 89 -7.84 -2.59 3.73
CA LEU A 89 -6.53 -3.09 3.33
C LEU A 89 -5.60 -3.28 4.53
N LEU A 90 -5.63 -2.40 5.53
CA LEU A 90 -4.90 -2.58 6.79
C LEU A 90 -5.36 -3.85 7.52
N GLY A 91 -6.67 -4.06 7.64
CA GLY A 91 -7.23 -5.24 8.30
C GLY A 91 -6.94 -6.55 7.56
N THR A 92 -7.03 -6.55 6.23
CA THR A 92 -6.70 -7.72 5.42
C THR A 92 -5.19 -8.00 5.39
N GLY A 93 -4.36 -6.95 5.34
CA GLY A 93 -2.90 -7.06 5.46
C GLY A 93 -2.47 -7.65 6.79
N TYR A 94 -3.03 -7.15 7.89
CA TYR A 94 -2.85 -7.69 9.23
C TYR A 94 -3.16 -9.19 9.30
N ALA A 95 -4.31 -9.60 8.76
CA ALA A 95 -4.73 -10.99 8.77
C ALA A 95 -3.79 -11.88 7.94
N LEU A 96 -3.43 -11.46 6.72
CA LEU A 96 -2.54 -12.20 5.82
C LEU A 96 -1.13 -12.34 6.39
N GLU A 97 -0.57 -11.26 6.96
CA GLU A 97 0.75 -11.29 7.58
C GLU A 97 0.74 -12.14 8.87
N GLY A 98 -0.31 -12.04 9.68
CA GLY A 98 -0.48 -12.91 10.84
C GLY A 98 -0.58 -14.39 10.46
N SER A 99 -1.30 -14.72 9.38
CA SER A 99 -1.37 -16.08 8.84
C SER A 99 -0.03 -16.56 8.29
N TYR A 100 0.73 -15.71 7.60
CA TYR A 100 2.08 -16.02 7.13
C TYR A 100 3.01 -16.35 8.30
N LEU A 101 3.09 -15.46 9.30
CA LEU A 101 3.92 -15.64 10.49
C LEU A 101 3.51 -16.88 11.29
N ALA A 102 2.21 -17.20 11.36
CA ALA A 102 1.73 -18.43 11.99
C ALA A 102 2.17 -19.68 11.21
N GLY A 103 2.07 -19.64 9.88
CA GLY A 103 2.47 -20.74 8.99
C GLY A 103 3.96 -21.10 9.08
N VAL A 104 4.81 -20.11 9.31
CA VAL A 104 6.26 -20.31 9.50
C VAL A 104 6.67 -20.48 10.98
N GLY A 105 5.70 -20.63 11.88
CA GLY A 105 5.93 -20.97 13.29
C GLY A 105 6.49 -19.84 14.15
N VAL A 106 6.26 -18.57 13.79
CA VAL A 106 6.71 -17.43 14.61
C VAL A 106 5.85 -17.32 15.88
N PRO A 107 6.44 -17.19 17.09
CA PRO A 107 5.69 -16.95 18.31
C PRO A 107 4.89 -15.65 18.28
N HIS A 108 3.63 -15.70 18.74
CA HIS A 108 2.70 -14.57 18.76
C HIS A 108 2.53 -13.86 17.39
N PRO A 109 2.15 -14.60 16.34
CA PRO A 109 2.24 -14.13 14.96
C PRO A 109 1.40 -12.89 14.69
N PHE A 110 0.20 -12.83 15.26
CA PHE A 110 -0.69 -11.66 15.13
C PHE A 110 -0.20 -10.43 15.89
N SER A 111 0.43 -10.59 17.06
CA SER A 111 1.05 -9.46 17.77
C SER A 111 2.20 -8.87 16.96
N ARG A 112 2.98 -9.71 16.26
CA ARG A 112 4.03 -9.26 15.35
C ARG A 112 3.48 -8.63 14.08
N ALA A 113 2.40 -9.16 13.51
CA ALA A 113 1.73 -8.59 12.35
C ALA A 113 1.23 -7.15 12.60
N LEU A 114 0.94 -6.76 13.84
CA LEU A 114 0.62 -5.36 14.19
C LEU A 114 1.73 -4.39 13.77
N ARG A 115 3.00 -4.82 13.76
CA ARG A 115 4.12 -3.97 13.32
C ARG A 115 3.96 -3.58 11.86
N THR A 116 3.67 -4.54 10.99
CA THR A 116 3.38 -4.28 9.57
C THR A 116 2.21 -3.31 9.43
N SER A 117 1.13 -3.49 10.19
CA SER A 117 -0.03 -2.60 10.16
C SER A 117 0.26 -1.19 10.65
N LEU A 118 1.15 -1.03 11.65
CA LEU A 118 1.59 0.28 12.13
C LEU A 118 2.42 1.01 11.06
N ILE A 119 3.37 0.32 10.45
CA ILE A 119 4.19 0.86 9.34
C ILE A 119 3.30 1.26 8.15
N GLU A 120 2.32 0.41 7.82
CA GLU A 120 1.31 0.71 6.81
C GLU A 120 0.47 1.95 7.16
N ALA A 121 0.06 2.10 8.42
CA ALA A 121 -0.69 3.27 8.88
C ALA A 121 0.14 4.56 8.84
N GLU A 122 1.41 4.50 9.24
CA GLU A 122 2.37 5.61 9.13
C GLU A 122 2.54 6.04 7.67
N ALA A 123 2.77 5.07 6.77
CA ALA A 123 2.90 5.31 5.33
C ALA A 123 1.63 5.96 4.74
N ALA A 124 0.45 5.47 5.12
CA ALA A 124 -0.82 6.03 4.68
C ALA A 124 -1.03 7.46 5.22
N ALA A 125 -0.69 7.72 6.49
CA ALA A 125 -0.79 9.04 7.10
C ALA A 125 0.17 10.05 6.43
N LEU A 126 1.45 9.69 6.28
CA LEU A 126 2.46 10.54 5.66
C LEU A 126 2.10 10.83 4.19
N SER A 127 1.74 9.82 3.43
CA SER A 127 1.37 9.99 2.01
C SER A 127 0.09 10.82 1.85
N THR A 128 -0.88 10.70 2.78
CA THR A 128 -2.06 11.57 2.83
C THR A 128 -1.66 13.02 3.08
N GLY A 129 -0.82 13.29 4.08
CA GLY A 129 -0.33 14.64 4.37
C GLY A 129 0.46 15.26 3.21
N LEU A 130 1.33 14.49 2.57
CA LEU A 130 2.04 14.93 1.36
C LEU A 130 1.08 15.23 0.21
N SER A 131 0.08 14.38 -0.02
CA SER A 131 -0.94 14.61 -1.05
C SER A 131 -1.72 15.89 -0.79
N SER A 132 -2.09 16.14 0.47
CA SER A 132 -2.80 17.35 0.90
C SER A 132 -1.94 18.59 0.71
N LEU A 133 -0.66 18.56 1.13
CA LEU A 133 0.26 19.65 0.88
C LEU A 133 0.35 19.99 -0.62
N ILE A 134 0.52 18.99 -1.48
CA ILE A 134 0.60 19.20 -2.94
C ILE A 134 -0.73 19.74 -3.49
N LYS A 135 -1.88 19.27 -3.02
CA LYS A 135 -3.20 19.81 -3.42
C LYS A 135 -3.33 21.29 -3.08
N ARG A 136 -2.93 21.67 -1.86
CA ARG A 136 -2.97 23.06 -1.38
C ARG A 136 -2.04 23.96 -2.19
N LEU A 137 -0.87 23.46 -2.60
CA LEU A 137 0.12 24.22 -3.36
C LEU A 137 -0.15 24.26 -4.87
N SER A 138 -0.78 23.23 -5.44
CA SER A 138 -1.05 23.14 -6.88
C SER A 138 -2.28 23.92 -7.29
N GLY A 139 -3.38 23.78 -6.55
CA GLY A 139 -4.66 24.39 -6.92
C GLY A 139 -5.21 23.87 -8.25
N ARG A 140 -4.99 22.60 -8.58
CA ARG A 140 -5.44 22.02 -9.85
C ARG A 140 -6.94 21.78 -9.86
N CYS A 141 -7.61 22.22 -10.93
CA CYS A 141 -9.04 22.03 -11.10
C CYS A 141 -9.43 20.57 -11.37
N ARG A 142 -10.54 20.14 -10.75
CA ARG A 142 -11.15 18.84 -11.02
C ARG A 142 -11.79 18.80 -12.41
N PRO A 143 -11.77 17.65 -13.11
CA PRO A 143 -12.46 17.49 -14.40
C PRO A 143 -13.94 17.92 -14.36
N ARG A 144 -14.67 17.55 -13.31
CA ARG A 144 -16.09 17.94 -13.12
C ARG A 144 -16.36 19.43 -12.93
N SER A 145 -15.36 20.20 -12.55
CA SER A 145 -15.47 21.63 -12.26
C SER A 145 -14.81 22.50 -13.32
N TRP A 146 -14.21 21.87 -14.34
CA TRP A 146 -13.57 22.54 -15.46
C TRP A 146 -14.60 22.76 -16.57
N ARG A 147 -14.93 24.03 -16.86
CA ARG A 147 -15.84 24.40 -17.96
C ARG A 147 -15.31 25.63 -18.68
N THR A 148 -15.25 25.59 -20.01
CA THR A 148 -14.84 26.74 -20.84
C THR A 148 -13.56 27.42 -20.32
N ASP A 149 -12.54 26.60 -20.03
CA ASP A 149 -11.24 27.04 -19.49
C ASP A 149 -11.28 27.79 -18.15
N ARG A 150 -12.32 27.52 -17.35
CA ARG A 150 -12.48 28.07 -16.01
C ARG A 150 -12.82 26.99 -15.00
N CYS A 151 -12.31 27.17 -13.79
CA CYS A 151 -12.67 26.39 -12.62
C CYS A 151 -14.00 26.85 -12.03
N GLY A 152 -14.58 26.04 -11.15
CA GLY A 152 -15.60 26.48 -10.20
C GLY A 152 -15.02 27.41 -9.11
N ASP A 153 -15.87 27.82 -8.19
CA ASP A 153 -15.55 28.85 -7.20
C ASP A 153 -15.23 28.29 -5.79
N THR A 154 -15.40 26.98 -5.59
CA THR A 154 -15.22 26.34 -4.28
C THR A 154 -13.83 25.73 -4.15
N ASP A 155 -13.30 25.63 -2.92
CA ASP A 155 -11.99 25.03 -2.70
C ASP A 155 -11.91 23.55 -3.14
N LEU A 156 -13.05 22.84 -3.08
CA LEU A 156 -13.20 21.47 -3.57
C LEU A 156 -13.09 21.35 -5.10
N ASP A 157 -13.10 22.47 -5.81
CA ASP A 157 -12.90 22.49 -7.25
C ASP A 157 -11.40 22.50 -7.59
N PHE A 158 -10.52 22.95 -6.69
CA PHE A 158 -9.07 23.15 -6.91
C PHE A 158 -8.17 22.10 -6.23
N ASP A 159 -8.73 21.02 -5.70
CA ASP A 159 -8.00 19.99 -4.95
C ASP A 159 -7.79 18.70 -5.76
N ALA A 160 -7.65 18.77 -7.08
CA ALA A 160 -7.58 17.58 -7.94
C ALA A 160 -6.25 16.81 -7.84
N PHE A 161 -5.10 17.49 -7.72
CA PHE A 161 -3.78 16.87 -7.88
C PHE A 161 -2.97 16.80 -6.59
N PRO A 162 -2.39 15.63 -6.23
CA PRO A 162 -2.69 14.30 -6.76
C PRO A 162 -4.01 13.73 -6.19
N SER A 163 -4.42 12.54 -6.62
CA SER A 163 -5.61 11.85 -6.06
C SER A 163 -5.39 11.48 -4.59
N GLY A 164 -6.22 12.02 -3.69
CA GLY A 164 -6.16 11.74 -2.25
C GLY A 164 -6.71 10.36 -1.86
N HIS A 165 -7.46 9.71 -2.76
CA HIS A 165 -7.95 8.34 -2.56
C HIS A 165 -6.91 7.32 -2.99
N THR A 166 -6.24 7.57 -4.12
CA THR A 166 -5.25 6.64 -4.69
C THR A 166 -3.96 6.63 -3.87
N THR A 167 -3.51 7.80 -3.41
CA THR A 167 -2.22 7.97 -2.72
C THR A 167 -2.06 7.07 -1.47
N PRO A 168 -2.97 7.07 -0.48
CA PRO A 168 -2.80 6.23 0.71
C PRO A 168 -2.92 4.73 0.40
N VAL A 169 -3.80 4.34 -0.53
CA VAL A 169 -3.94 2.93 -0.95
C VAL A 169 -2.65 2.42 -1.61
N ALA A 170 -2.05 3.24 -2.49
CA ALA A 170 -0.77 2.95 -3.12
C ALA A 170 0.40 2.92 -2.11
N ALA A 171 0.32 3.68 -1.01
CA ALA A 171 1.33 3.62 0.04
C ALA A 171 1.37 2.24 0.73
N LEU A 172 0.21 1.60 0.93
CA LEU A 172 0.15 0.24 1.44
C LEU A 172 0.83 -0.75 0.49
N ALA A 173 0.61 -0.61 -0.82
CA ALA A 173 1.30 -1.42 -1.83
C ALA A 173 2.83 -1.20 -1.78
N GLY A 174 3.29 0.04 -1.62
CA GLY A 174 4.72 0.36 -1.44
C GLY A 174 5.36 -0.32 -0.22
N VAL A 175 4.68 -0.33 0.93
CA VAL A 175 5.14 -1.04 2.14
C VAL A 175 5.24 -2.55 1.88
N ARG A 176 4.20 -3.14 1.27
CA ARG A 176 4.15 -4.57 0.97
C ARG A 176 5.19 -4.99 -0.06
N LEU A 177 5.46 -4.15 -1.06
CA LEU A 177 6.53 -4.39 -2.02
C LEU A 177 7.89 -4.48 -1.32
N ASN A 178 8.18 -3.54 -0.41
CA ASN A 178 9.41 -3.57 0.38
C ASN A 178 9.51 -4.86 1.21
N LEU A 179 8.43 -5.25 1.88
CA LEU A 179 8.37 -6.47 2.68
C LEU A 179 8.61 -7.73 1.83
N VAL A 180 7.98 -7.84 0.66
CA VAL A 180 8.19 -8.94 -0.30
C VAL A 180 9.66 -9.02 -0.71
N LEU A 181 10.28 -7.90 -1.10
CA LEU A 181 11.69 -7.87 -1.54
C LEU A 181 12.66 -8.28 -0.43
N ARG A 182 12.29 -8.09 0.83
CA ARG A 182 13.08 -8.46 2.02
C ARG A 182 12.70 -9.81 2.60
N THR A 183 11.73 -10.51 1.99
CA THR A 183 11.32 -11.85 2.43
C THR A 183 12.30 -12.89 1.90
N THR A 184 12.82 -13.72 2.80
CA THR A 184 13.60 -14.91 2.44
C THR A 184 12.73 -16.15 2.61
N GLY A 185 12.81 -17.10 1.68
CA GLY A 185 12.00 -18.31 1.69
C GLY A 185 10.68 -18.14 0.92
N ASP A 186 9.60 -18.75 1.41
CA ASP A 186 8.29 -18.65 0.77
C ASP A 186 7.69 -17.25 0.93
N ALA A 187 7.63 -16.51 -0.17
CA ALA A 187 7.05 -15.17 -0.24
C ALA A 187 5.60 -15.15 -0.75
N ALA A 188 5.00 -16.31 -1.06
CA ALA A 188 3.70 -16.36 -1.73
C ALA A 188 2.56 -15.64 -0.97
N PRO A 189 2.42 -15.77 0.36
CA PRO A 189 1.40 -15.03 1.10
C PRO A 189 1.59 -13.50 1.05
N ARG A 190 2.84 -13.04 1.14
CA ARG A 190 3.19 -11.61 1.07
C ARG A 190 3.02 -11.05 -0.35
N LEU A 191 3.32 -11.85 -1.38
CA LEU A 191 3.00 -11.54 -2.77
C LEU A 191 1.48 -11.42 -2.99
N GLY A 192 0.69 -12.30 -2.37
CA GLY A 192 -0.77 -12.20 -2.39
C GLY A 192 -1.27 -10.90 -1.74
N ALA A 193 -0.70 -10.51 -0.60
CA ALA A 193 -1.02 -9.24 0.06
C ALA A 193 -0.65 -8.01 -0.81
N LEU A 194 0.51 -8.05 -1.48
CA LEU A 194 0.93 -7.02 -2.44
C LEU A 194 -0.05 -6.94 -3.63
N ALA A 195 -0.35 -8.08 -4.25
CA ALA A 195 -1.28 -8.15 -5.39
C ALA A 195 -2.67 -7.60 -5.04
N LEU A 196 -3.16 -7.86 -3.82
CA LEU A 196 -4.42 -7.31 -3.32
C LEU A 196 -4.36 -5.77 -3.20
N ALA A 197 -3.27 -5.21 -2.65
CA ALA A 197 -3.10 -3.77 -2.52
C ALA A 197 -2.96 -3.07 -3.88
N GLU A 198 -2.23 -3.67 -4.82
CA GLU A 198 -2.10 -3.17 -6.19
C GLU A 198 -3.44 -3.18 -6.93
N THR A 199 -4.18 -4.29 -6.81
CA THR A 199 -5.52 -4.41 -7.39
C THR A 199 -6.45 -3.34 -6.82
N ALA A 200 -6.45 -3.13 -5.51
CA ALA A 200 -7.23 -2.09 -4.87
C ALA A 200 -6.81 -0.67 -5.31
N THR A 201 -5.51 -0.44 -5.53
CA THR A 201 -4.98 0.82 -6.09
C THR A 201 -5.57 1.06 -7.48
N LEU A 202 -5.46 0.09 -8.38
CA LEU A 202 -5.96 0.19 -9.76
C LEU A 202 -7.48 0.37 -9.82
N VAL A 203 -8.23 -0.38 -9.00
CA VAL A 203 -9.69 -0.22 -8.88
C VAL A 203 -10.03 1.19 -8.40
N THR A 204 -9.35 1.68 -7.37
CA THR A 204 -9.54 3.06 -6.88
C THR A 204 -9.26 4.07 -7.99
N MET A 205 -8.15 3.94 -8.73
CA MET A 205 -7.83 4.82 -9.85
C MET A 205 -8.95 4.84 -10.90
N ALA A 206 -9.42 3.67 -11.33
CA ALA A 206 -10.47 3.55 -12.32
C ALA A 206 -11.79 4.18 -11.85
N LEU A 207 -12.17 3.98 -10.59
CA LEU A 207 -13.38 4.57 -10.00
C LEU A 207 -13.26 6.10 -9.88
N ARG A 208 -12.08 6.63 -9.56
CA ARG A 208 -11.85 8.09 -9.47
C ARG A 208 -11.91 8.77 -10.83
N ILE A 209 -11.40 8.12 -11.88
CA ILE A 209 -11.54 8.58 -13.27
C ILE A 209 -13.02 8.51 -13.67
N GLY A 210 -13.65 7.33 -13.57
CA GLY A 210 -15.06 7.17 -13.98
C GLY A 210 -16.06 8.05 -13.22
N ALA A 211 -15.72 8.49 -12.00
CA ALA A 211 -16.53 9.44 -11.24
C ALA A 211 -16.45 10.90 -11.76
N GLY A 212 -15.59 11.20 -12.74
CA GLY A 212 -15.26 12.57 -13.16
C GLY A 212 -14.50 13.34 -12.07
N ALA A 213 -13.97 12.65 -11.06
CA ALA A 213 -13.37 13.27 -9.88
C ALA A 213 -11.91 13.65 -10.10
N HIS A 214 -11.19 12.89 -10.93
CA HIS A 214 -9.76 13.03 -11.20
C HIS A 214 -9.43 12.59 -12.62
N SER A 215 -8.41 13.22 -13.22
CA SER A 215 -7.82 12.77 -14.48
C SER A 215 -6.84 11.60 -14.25
N TRP A 216 -6.42 10.93 -15.33
CA TRP A 216 -5.40 9.87 -15.27
C TRP A 216 -4.07 10.36 -14.68
N GLN A 217 -3.73 11.63 -14.88
CA GLN A 217 -2.50 12.26 -14.36
C GLN A 217 -2.57 12.42 -12.84
N ASP A 218 -3.74 12.79 -12.32
CA ASP A 218 -3.95 12.98 -10.88
C ASP A 218 -3.85 11.65 -10.13
N VAL A 219 -4.48 10.60 -10.67
CA VAL A 219 -4.44 9.27 -10.06
C VAL A 219 -3.08 8.58 -10.27
N GLY A 220 -2.42 8.75 -11.42
CA GLY A 220 -1.09 8.21 -11.69
C GLY A 220 -0.01 8.86 -10.81
N ALA A 221 -0.04 10.18 -10.65
CA ALA A 221 0.84 10.87 -9.71
C ALA A 221 0.57 10.45 -8.26
N GLY A 222 -0.69 10.24 -7.90
CA GLY A 222 -1.06 9.71 -6.58
C GLY A 222 -0.51 8.30 -6.35
N MET A 223 -0.60 7.42 -7.35
CA MET A 223 -0.03 6.07 -7.28
C MET A 223 1.48 6.09 -7.06
N ILE A 224 2.22 6.90 -7.83
CA ILE A 224 3.68 7.03 -7.70
C ILE A 224 4.06 7.60 -6.33
N LEU A 225 3.42 8.71 -5.93
CA LEU A 225 3.67 9.35 -4.63
C LEU A 225 3.43 8.38 -3.47
N GLY A 226 2.30 7.65 -3.51
CA GLY A 226 1.95 6.64 -2.53
C GLY A 226 3.01 5.55 -2.44
N HIS A 227 3.29 4.87 -3.57
CA HIS A 227 4.28 3.79 -3.63
C HIS A 227 5.64 4.19 -3.09
N VAL A 228 6.18 5.33 -3.56
CA VAL A 228 7.48 5.81 -3.12
C VAL A 228 7.45 6.12 -1.62
N THR A 229 6.42 6.79 -1.12
CA THR A 229 6.28 7.10 0.31
C THR A 229 6.24 5.83 1.15
N GLY A 230 5.38 4.88 0.80
CA GLY A 230 5.25 3.63 1.54
C GLY A 230 6.51 2.77 1.51
N PHE A 231 7.17 2.71 0.35
CA PHE A 231 8.43 2.00 0.21
C PHE A 231 9.53 2.61 1.09
N VAL A 232 9.66 3.95 1.10
CA VAL A 232 10.67 4.65 1.91
C VAL A 232 10.38 4.50 3.39
N VAL A 233 9.13 4.66 3.82
CA VAL A 233 8.73 4.42 5.22
C VAL A 233 9.10 3.00 5.62
N ALA A 234 8.70 1.98 4.86
CA ALA A 234 9.10 0.61 5.16
C ALA A 234 10.63 0.41 5.15
N ALA A 235 11.37 1.03 4.24
CA ALA A 235 12.81 0.86 4.15
C ALA A 235 13.57 1.40 5.38
N VAL A 236 13.06 2.43 6.05
CA VAL A 236 13.71 2.97 7.27
C VAL A 236 13.44 2.12 8.51
N HIS A 237 12.40 1.28 8.49
CA HIS A 237 12.14 0.32 9.55
C HIS A 237 13.13 -0.87 9.48
N PRO A 238 13.73 -1.31 10.59
CA PRO A 238 14.61 -2.47 10.57
C PRO A 238 13.83 -3.77 10.46
N ILE A 239 14.40 -4.75 9.76
CA ILE A 239 13.90 -6.13 9.73
C ILE A 239 14.91 -7.00 10.45
N THR A 240 14.43 -7.82 11.38
CA THR A 240 15.24 -8.80 12.10
C THR A 240 14.72 -10.20 11.81
N PRO A 241 15.62 -11.19 11.65
CA PRO A 241 15.19 -12.57 11.54
C PRO A 241 14.51 -13.01 12.84
N SER A 242 13.28 -13.53 12.76
CA SER A 242 12.59 -14.05 13.93
C SER A 242 13.20 -15.40 14.38
N LYS A 243 13.59 -15.49 15.65
CA LYS A 243 14.00 -16.76 16.26
C LYS A 243 12.75 -17.64 16.43
N SER A 244 12.48 -18.52 15.48
CA SER A 244 11.47 -19.56 15.67
C SER A 244 12.04 -20.68 16.55
N PRO A 245 11.41 -21.03 17.68
CA PRO A 245 11.84 -22.16 18.51
C PRO A 245 11.69 -23.51 17.77
N TYR A 246 10.94 -23.53 16.66
CA TYR A 246 10.76 -24.70 15.81
C TYR A 246 11.73 -24.75 14.62
N ALA A 247 12.58 -23.74 14.42
CA ALA A 247 13.55 -23.69 13.30
C ALA A 247 14.71 -24.69 13.44
N ALA A 248 14.83 -25.38 14.58
CA ALA A 248 15.71 -26.52 14.72
C ALA A 248 15.11 -27.49 15.74
N GLY A 249 14.32 -28.46 15.27
CA GLY A 249 14.60 -29.80 15.77
C GLY A 249 16.10 -30.05 15.53
N PRO A 250 16.83 -30.72 16.44
CA PRO A 250 18.23 -31.04 16.20
C PRO A 250 18.31 -31.58 14.78
N LEU A 251 19.11 -30.91 13.92
CA LEU A 251 19.45 -31.47 12.62
C LEU A 251 19.82 -32.93 12.90
N PRO A 252 19.23 -33.91 12.21
CA PRO A 252 19.72 -35.27 12.32
C PRO A 252 21.24 -35.15 12.17
N GLU A 253 21.99 -35.51 13.20
CA GLU A 253 23.42 -35.67 13.08
C GLU A 253 23.57 -36.81 12.08
N ASP A 254 23.63 -36.47 10.80
CA ASP A 254 24.11 -37.36 9.77
C ASP A 254 25.62 -37.10 9.69
N PRO A 255 26.44 -37.86 10.43
CA PRO A 255 27.89 -37.73 10.38
C PRO A 255 28.48 -37.99 8.97
N GLY A 256 27.66 -38.35 7.98
CA GLY A 256 28.06 -38.58 6.59
C GLY A 256 27.62 -37.51 5.57
N ALA A 257 26.74 -36.56 5.92
CA ALA A 257 26.19 -35.63 4.94
C ALA A 257 27.19 -34.53 4.56
N ARG A 258 27.93 -34.76 3.46
CA ARG A 258 28.76 -33.71 2.84
C ARG A 258 27.86 -32.53 2.43
N PRO A 259 28.24 -31.28 2.74
CA PRO A 259 27.43 -30.12 2.38
C PRO A 259 27.29 -30.04 0.85
N THR A 260 26.10 -30.30 0.34
CA THR A 260 25.73 -29.96 -1.03
C THR A 260 25.63 -28.44 -1.12
N MET A 261 26.72 -27.82 -1.56
CA MET A 261 26.77 -26.40 -1.86
C MET A 261 25.81 -26.12 -3.03
N ILE A 262 24.60 -25.66 -2.74
CA ILE A 262 23.68 -25.17 -3.76
C ILE A 262 24.18 -23.78 -4.18
N THR A 263 24.89 -23.73 -5.30
CA THR A 263 25.29 -22.48 -5.95
C THR A 263 24.13 -21.98 -6.81
N TRP A 264 23.54 -20.84 -6.44
CA TRP A 264 22.65 -20.09 -7.32
C TRP A 264 23.49 -19.37 -8.38
N THR A 265 23.52 -19.89 -9.60
CA THR A 265 24.05 -19.16 -10.76
C THR A 265 22.92 -18.35 -11.38
N TRP A 266 23.03 -17.02 -11.29
CA TRP A 266 22.23 -16.13 -12.14
C TRP A 266 22.73 -16.28 -13.58
N VAL A 267 21.91 -16.87 -14.44
CA VAL A 267 22.13 -16.82 -15.88
C VAL A 267 21.40 -15.56 -16.36
N TYR A 268 22.19 -14.55 -16.75
CA TYR A 268 21.74 -13.37 -17.48
C TYR A 268 21.67 -13.65 -18.97
#